data_AF-A0A1I0KSA0-F1
#
_entry.id   AF-A0A1I0KSA0-F1
#
_cell.length_a   1.000
_cell.length_b   1.000
_cell.length_c   1.000
_cell.angle_alpha   90.00
_cell.angle_beta   90.00
_cell.angle_gamma   90.00
#
_symmetry.space_group_name_H-M   'P 1'
#
loop_
_entity.id
_entity.type
_entity.pdbx_description
1 polymer ?
#
loop_
_entity_poly.entity_id
_entity_poly.type
_entity_poly.pdbx_seq_one_letter_code
_entity_poly.pdbx_strand_id
1 'polypeptide(L)'
;MEMFIAGIGSLMANVAMVALFMMLTKLGSKFMAKKAKKGQRLFKRLDKALMKIHKPIGYTLILSATVHGALSVGSIPHIGIGATLFGGIALASAAGAAISFFIRKKFKPVKSWLYMHRGLSILALFSFCAHFVWV
;
A
#
# COMPACT_ATOMS: atom_id res chain seq x y z
N MET A 1 -14.92 -10.58 19.67
CA MET A 1 -14.33 -10.83 18.33
C MET A 1 -14.47 -9.60 17.44
N GLU A 2 -15.64 -8.96 17.40
CA GLU A 2 -15.87 -7.74 16.61
C GLU A 2 -14.95 -6.56 16.96
N MET A 3 -14.72 -6.27 18.25
CA MET A 3 -13.76 -5.23 18.66
C MET A 3 -12.34 -5.48 18.14
N PHE A 4 -11.94 -6.76 18.02
CA PHE A 4 -10.61 -7.12 17.50
C PHE A 4 -10.53 -6.92 15.98
N ILE A 5 -11.57 -7.29 15.25
CA ILE A 5 -11.68 -7.07 13.79
C ILE A 5 -11.70 -5.56 13.48
N ALA A 6 -12.47 -4.78 14.23
CA ALA A 6 -12.50 -3.32 14.10
C ALA A 6 -11.13 -2.67 14.42
N GLY A 7 -10.43 -3.17 15.44
CA GLY A 7 -9.07 -2.74 15.77
C GLY A 7 -8.08 -2.99 14.62
N ILE A 8 -8.14 -4.16 13.97
CA ILE A 8 -7.33 -4.48 12.79
C ILE A 8 -7.70 -3.58 11.61
N GLY A 9 -8.99 -3.33 11.38
CA GLY A 9 -9.47 -2.42 10.34
C GLY A 9 -8.93 -0.99 10.51
N SER A 10 -8.97 -0.46 11.74
CA SER A 10 -8.41 0.86 12.07
C SER A 10 -6.90 0.92 11.85
N LEU A 11 -6.17 -0.11 12.27
CA LEU A 11 -4.73 -0.23 12.00
C LEU A 11 -4.44 -0.19 10.49
N MET A 12 -5.18 -0.98 9.71
CA MET A 12 -5.04 -1.03 8.24
C MET A 12 -5.31 0.33 7.59
N ALA A 13 -6.37 1.04 8.01
CA ALA A 13 -6.68 2.38 7.51
C ALA A 13 -5.55 3.38 7.81
N ASN A 14 -4.99 3.35 9.02
CA ASN A 14 -3.87 4.20 9.40
C ASN A 14 -2.60 3.90 8.59
N VAL A 15 -2.27 2.62 8.40
CA VAL A 15 -1.11 2.19 7.62
C VAL A 15 -1.27 2.58 6.13
N ALA A 16 -2.49 2.46 5.59
CA ALA A 16 -2.79 2.88 4.22
C ALA A 16 -2.75 4.41 4.04
N MET A 17 -3.21 5.20 5.01
CA MET A 17 -3.06 6.66 5.00
C MET A 17 -1.59 7.07 4.97
N VAL A 18 -0.72 6.42 5.76
CA VAL A 18 0.72 6.67 5.70
C VAL A 18 1.26 6.31 4.32
N ALA A 19 0.87 5.17 3.74
CA ALA A 19 1.29 4.78 2.38
C ALA A 19 0.84 5.79 1.30
N LEU A 20 -0.38 6.31 1.41
CA LEU A 20 -0.90 7.36 0.53
C LEU A 20 -0.10 8.66 0.69
N PHE A 21 0.18 9.07 1.93
CA PHE A 21 1.01 10.25 2.21
C PHE A 21 2.43 10.12 1.61
N MET A 22 3.02 8.91 1.65
CA MET A 22 4.29 8.62 0.96
C MET A 22 4.20 8.80 -0.55
N MET A 23 3.10 8.35 -1.17
CA MET A 23 2.89 8.54 -2.61
C MET A 23 2.73 10.04 -2.95
N LEU A 24 1.95 10.79 -2.16
CA LEU A 24 1.72 12.22 -2.34
C LEU A 24 2.99 13.05 -2.17
N THR A 25 3.80 12.79 -1.14
CA THR A 25 5.08 13.49 -0.94
C THR A 25 6.04 13.26 -2.11
N LYS A 26 6.04 12.06 -2.69
CA LYS A 26 6.83 11.73 -3.88
C LYS A 26 6.31 12.44 -5.13
N LEU A 27 5.00 12.49 -5.35
CA LEU A 27 4.37 13.27 -6.42
C LEU A 27 4.67 14.76 -6.26
N GLY A 28 4.43 15.32 -5.08
CA GLY A 28 4.72 16.71 -4.73
C GLY A 28 6.18 17.09 -4.97
N SER A 29 7.13 16.21 -4.65
CA SER A 29 8.55 16.42 -4.93
C SER A 29 8.85 16.61 -6.43
N LYS A 30 8.12 15.90 -7.31
CA LYS A 30 8.26 16.02 -8.77
C LYS A 30 7.61 17.31 -9.29
N PHE A 31 6.43 17.68 -8.77
CA PHE A 31 5.76 18.92 -9.16
C PHE A 31 6.53 20.16 -8.69
N MET A 32 7.03 20.16 -7.45
CA MET A 32 7.79 21.27 -6.85
C MET A 32 9.19 21.43 -7.47
N ALA A 33 9.75 20.38 -8.08
CA ALA A 33 11.00 20.48 -8.81
C ALA A 33 10.95 21.51 -9.96
N LYS A 34 9.76 21.88 -10.43
CA LYS A 34 9.56 22.91 -11.45
C LYS A 34 9.47 24.35 -10.92
N LYS A 35 9.24 24.59 -9.61
CA LYS A 35 8.88 25.93 -9.10
C LYS A 35 9.75 26.50 -7.98
N ALA A 36 10.48 25.72 -7.17
CA ALA A 36 11.39 26.30 -6.14
C ALA A 36 12.43 25.31 -5.57
N LYS A 37 13.72 25.73 -5.52
CA LYS A 37 14.84 24.93 -4.96
C LYS A 37 14.67 24.58 -3.47
N LYS A 38 14.06 25.47 -2.66
CA LYS A 38 13.91 25.28 -1.20
C LYS A 38 12.82 24.26 -0.86
N GLY A 39 11.66 24.34 -1.51
CA GLY A 39 10.59 23.35 -1.35
C GLY A 39 11.01 21.96 -1.79
N GLN A 40 11.76 21.85 -2.90
CA GLN A 40 12.32 20.58 -3.36
C GLN A 40 13.21 19.89 -2.30
N ARG A 41 13.96 20.66 -1.49
CA ARG A 41 14.86 20.11 -0.47
C ARG A 41 14.09 19.49 0.70
N LEU A 42 12.99 20.11 1.12
CA LEU A 42 12.12 19.60 2.18
C LEU A 42 11.42 18.30 1.75
N PHE A 43 10.78 18.28 0.58
CA PHE A 43 10.12 17.09 0.05
C PHE A 43 11.10 15.92 -0.16
N LYS A 44 12.33 16.19 -0.60
CA LYS A 44 13.38 15.15 -0.71
C LYS A 44 13.81 14.58 0.64
N ARG A 45 13.87 15.41 1.69
CA ARG A 45 14.17 14.94 3.06
C ARG A 45 13.05 14.06 3.60
N LEU A 46 11.80 14.48 3.40
CA LEU A 46 10.61 13.72 3.80
C LEU A 46 10.54 12.39 3.04
N ASP A 47 10.68 12.37 1.72
CA ASP A 47 10.74 11.15 0.91
C ASP A 47 11.82 10.20 1.42
N LYS A 48 13.04 10.70 1.70
CA LYS A 48 14.13 9.87 2.24
C LYS A 48 13.80 9.27 3.62
N ALA A 49 13.16 10.04 4.50
CA ALA A 49 12.74 9.56 5.82
C ALA A 49 11.65 8.50 5.69
N LEU A 50 10.63 8.77 4.87
CA LEU A 50 9.51 7.86 4.61
C LEU A 50 9.98 6.55 3.95
N MET A 51 10.94 6.62 3.01
CA MET A 51 11.51 5.43 2.38
C MET A 51 12.21 4.48 3.36
N LYS A 52 12.63 4.94 4.56
CA LYS A 52 13.18 4.05 5.61
C LYS A 52 12.11 3.16 6.22
N ILE A 53 10.91 3.70 6.41
CA ILE A 53 9.78 2.98 7.04
C ILE A 53 8.86 2.30 6.02
N HIS A 54 9.03 2.57 4.72
CA HIS A 54 8.22 1.99 3.63
C HIS A 54 8.06 0.46 3.72
N LYS A 55 9.18 -0.24 3.92
CA LYS A 55 9.18 -1.72 3.94
C LYS A 55 8.44 -2.29 5.16
N PRO A 56 8.77 -1.87 6.41
CA PRO A 56 7.98 -2.25 7.58
C PRO A 56 6.48 -2.00 7.36
N ILE A 57 6.10 -0.82 6.89
CA ILE A 57 4.70 -0.46 6.59
C ILE A 57 4.09 -1.45 5.59
N GLY A 58 4.78 -1.74 4.49
CA GLY A 58 4.29 -2.67 3.47
C GLY A 58 4.09 -4.09 4.01
N TYR A 59 5.01 -4.61 4.83
CA TYR A 59 4.87 -5.93 5.44
C TYR A 59 3.74 -5.97 6.48
N THR A 60 3.64 -4.95 7.32
CA THR A 60 2.54 -4.83 8.28
C THR A 60 1.20 -4.80 7.56
N LEU A 61 1.08 -4.02 6.48
CA LEU A 61 -0.14 -3.93 5.68
C LEU A 61 -0.56 -5.30 5.12
N ILE A 62 0.38 -6.04 4.54
CA ILE A 62 0.11 -7.38 3.98
C ILE A 62 -0.33 -8.33 5.10
N LEU A 63 0.40 -8.40 6.22
CA LEU A 63 0.07 -9.27 7.34
C LEU A 63 -1.31 -8.94 7.92
N SER A 64 -1.59 -7.66 8.18
CA SER A 64 -2.88 -7.24 8.71
C SER A 64 -4.01 -7.53 7.72
N ALA A 65 -3.80 -7.32 6.42
CA ALA A 65 -4.79 -7.60 5.38
C ALA A 65 -5.06 -9.10 5.24
N THR A 66 -4.04 -9.96 5.38
CA THR A 66 -4.20 -11.41 5.39
C THR A 66 -5.00 -11.87 6.61
N VAL A 67 -4.66 -11.39 7.81
CA VAL A 67 -5.40 -11.74 9.03
C VAL A 67 -6.84 -11.24 8.95
N HIS A 68 -7.05 -9.99 8.52
CA HIS A 68 -8.38 -9.43 8.32
C HIS A 68 -9.19 -10.25 7.31
N GLY A 69 -8.63 -10.57 6.14
CA GLY A 69 -9.30 -11.36 5.13
C GLY A 69 -9.68 -12.75 5.64
N ALA A 70 -8.80 -13.41 6.40
CA ALA A 70 -9.08 -14.73 6.98
C ALA A 70 -10.20 -14.68 8.03
N LEU A 71 -10.25 -13.64 8.86
CA LEU A 71 -11.32 -13.46 9.86
C LEU A 71 -12.65 -13.08 9.22
N SER A 72 -12.64 -12.40 8.07
CA SER A 72 -13.85 -11.92 7.39
C SER A 72 -14.48 -12.95 6.43
N VAL A 73 -13.90 -14.15 6.27
CA VAL A 73 -14.43 -15.18 5.34
C VAL A 73 -15.89 -15.54 5.64
N GLY A 74 -16.26 -15.67 6.91
CA GLY A 74 -17.64 -15.98 7.31
C GLY A 74 -18.63 -14.85 7.03
N SER A 75 -18.16 -13.62 6.84
CA SER A 75 -18.99 -12.44 6.59
C SER A 75 -19.20 -12.15 5.11
N ILE A 76 -18.48 -12.84 4.20
CA ILE A 76 -18.55 -12.63 2.73
C ILE A 76 -20.00 -12.53 2.20
N PRO A 77 -20.98 -13.37 2.63
CA PRO A 77 -22.36 -13.28 2.15
C PRO A 77 -23.05 -11.94 2.47
N HIS A 78 -22.59 -11.24 3.52
CA HIS A 78 -23.21 -10.01 4.03
C HIS A 78 -22.58 -8.72 3.49
N ILE A 79 -21.26 -8.72 3.27
CA ILE A 79 -20.48 -7.57 2.74
C ILE A 79 -20.45 -7.51 1.21
N GLY A 80 -20.93 -8.55 0.53
CA GLY A 80 -21.05 -8.58 -0.92
C GLY A 80 -19.75 -8.92 -1.66
N ILE A 81 -19.91 -9.36 -2.90
CA ILE A 81 -18.82 -9.83 -3.77
C ILE A 81 -17.85 -8.70 -4.12
N GLY A 82 -18.33 -7.45 -4.25
CA GLY A 82 -17.50 -6.29 -4.60
C GLY A 82 -16.41 -6.02 -3.56
N ALA A 83 -16.77 -5.96 -2.28
CA ALA A 83 -15.83 -5.81 -1.17
C ALA A 83 -14.77 -6.93 -1.18
N THR A 84 -15.21 -8.17 -1.30
CA THR A 84 -14.32 -9.34 -1.31
C THR A 84 -13.34 -9.31 -2.49
N LEU A 85 -13.84 -8.98 -3.69
CA LEU A 85 -13.04 -8.89 -4.91
C LEU A 85 -11.97 -7.80 -4.81
N PHE A 86 -12.35 -6.58 -4.43
CA PHE A 86 -11.41 -5.48 -4.31
C PHE A 86 -10.39 -5.68 -3.18
N GLY A 87 -10.81 -6.28 -2.06
CA GLY A 87 -9.92 -6.67 -0.97
C GLY A 87 -8.90 -7.72 -1.41
N GLY A 88 -9.35 -8.74 -2.14
CA GLY A 88 -8.49 -9.78 -2.71
C GLY A 88 -7.48 -9.23 -3.72
N ILE A 89 -7.91 -8.37 -4.65
CA ILE A 89 -7.02 -7.71 -5.62
C ILE A 89 -6.00 -6.82 -4.91
N ALA A 90 -6.41 -6.07 -3.88
CA ALA A 90 -5.52 -5.23 -3.09
C ALA A 90 -4.43 -6.07 -2.41
N LEU A 91 -4.81 -7.17 -1.75
CA LEU A 91 -3.88 -8.07 -1.10
C LEU A 91 -2.91 -8.72 -2.09
N ALA A 92 -3.43 -9.26 -3.20
CA ALA A 92 -2.61 -9.90 -4.23
C ALA A 92 -1.61 -8.93 -4.85
N SER A 93 -2.04 -7.70 -5.13
CA SER A 93 -1.18 -6.64 -5.68
C SER A 93 -0.11 -6.19 -4.68
N ALA A 94 -0.46 -6.03 -3.40
CA ALA A 94 0.50 -5.71 -2.35
C ALA A 94 1.54 -6.81 -2.16
N ALA A 95 1.11 -8.08 -2.12
CA ALA A 95 2.00 -9.24 -2.07
C ALA A 95 2.90 -9.31 -3.31
N GLY A 96 2.36 -9.11 -4.51
CA GLY A 96 3.13 -9.04 -5.75
C GLY A 96 4.17 -7.92 -5.73
N ALA A 97 3.83 -6.75 -5.19
CA ALA A 97 4.78 -5.65 -5.01
C ALA A 97 5.91 -6.05 -4.06
N ALA A 98 5.62 -6.75 -2.96
CA ALA A 98 6.66 -7.27 -2.06
C ALA A 98 7.53 -8.34 -2.75
N ILE A 99 6.93 -9.29 -3.49
CA ILE A 99 7.65 -10.32 -4.25
C ILE A 99 8.56 -9.70 -5.29
N SER A 100 8.11 -8.67 -6.03
CA SER A 100 8.93 -7.95 -7.00
C SER A 100 10.21 -7.38 -6.39
N PHE A 101 10.14 -6.93 -5.13
CA PHE A 101 11.28 -6.43 -4.39
C PHE A 101 12.25 -7.55 -3.99
N PHE A 102 11.74 -8.72 -3.58
CA PHE A 102 12.55 -9.89 -3.29
C PHE A 102 13.25 -10.44 -4.53
N ILE A 103 12.55 -10.50 -5.66
CA ILE A 103 13.13 -10.89 -6.95
C ILE A 103 14.30 -9.96 -7.30
N ARG A 104 14.14 -8.64 -7.13
CA ARG A 104 15.24 -7.68 -7.33
C ARG A 104 16.43 -7.91 -6.39
N LYS A 105 16.22 -8.40 -5.17
CA LYS A 105 17.33 -8.74 -4.26
C LYS A 105 18.06 -10.02 -4.68
N LYS A 106 17.34 -11.00 -5.22
CA LYS A 106 17.87 -12.33 -5.56
C LYS A 106 18.50 -12.37 -6.95
N PHE A 107 17.97 -11.60 -7.90
CA PHE A 107 18.42 -11.56 -9.29
C PHE A 107 19.05 -10.21 -9.63
N LYS A 108 19.87 -10.15 -10.70
CA LYS A 108 20.50 -8.91 -11.15
C LYS A 108 19.44 -7.80 -11.32
N PRO A 109 19.77 -6.53 -11.01
CA PRO A 109 18.79 -5.45 -11.02
C PRO A 109 18.29 -5.15 -12.45
N VAL A 110 17.18 -5.76 -12.84
CA VAL A 110 16.51 -5.47 -14.12
C VAL A 110 15.64 -4.23 -13.93
N LYS A 111 15.88 -3.14 -14.67
CA LYS A 111 15.12 -1.87 -14.52
C LYS A 111 13.59 -2.05 -14.54
N SER A 112 13.08 -3.10 -15.18
CA SER A 112 11.66 -3.49 -15.19
C SER A 112 11.06 -3.74 -13.80
N TRP A 113 11.87 -4.16 -12.82
CA TRP A 113 11.40 -4.43 -11.44
C TRP A 113 10.69 -3.22 -10.83
N LEU A 114 11.21 -2.02 -11.12
CA LEU A 114 10.70 -0.78 -10.54
C LEU A 114 9.36 -0.39 -11.16
N TYR A 115 9.17 -0.66 -12.45
CA TYR A 115 7.90 -0.41 -13.13
C TYR A 115 6.83 -1.38 -12.63
N MET A 116 7.17 -2.67 -12.52
CA MET A 116 6.29 -3.69 -11.96
C MET A 116 5.91 -3.37 -10.51
N HIS A 117 6.89 -3.08 -9.65
CA HIS A 117 6.65 -2.72 -8.25
C HIS A 117 5.72 -1.50 -8.14
N ARG A 118 5.96 -0.44 -8.91
CA ARG A 118 5.11 0.76 -8.90
C ARG A 118 3.69 0.48 -9.41
N GLY A 119 3.56 -0.27 -10.51
CA GLY A 119 2.25 -0.64 -11.05
C GLY A 119 1.43 -1.42 -10.02
N LEU A 120 2.06 -2.41 -9.37
CA LEU A 120 1.43 -3.21 -8.33
C LEU A 120 1.11 -2.39 -7.07
N SER A 121 1.98 -1.48 -6.63
CA SER A 121 1.68 -0.58 -5.51
C SER A 121 0.52 0.35 -5.80
N ILE A 122 0.43 0.89 -7.02
CA ILE A 122 -0.67 1.77 -7.43
C ILE A 122 -1.97 0.97 -7.49
N LEU A 123 -1.96 -0.21 -8.12
CA LEU A 123 -3.12 -1.09 -8.17
C LEU A 123 -3.60 -1.47 -6.76
N ALA A 124 -2.67 -1.84 -5.87
CA ALA A 124 -2.99 -2.13 -4.47
C ALA A 124 -3.69 -0.95 -3.78
N LEU A 125 -3.18 0.27 -3.92
CA LEU A 125 -3.80 1.48 -3.34
C LEU A 125 -5.20 1.74 -3.91
N PHE A 126 -5.38 1.68 -5.22
CA PHE A 126 -6.68 1.90 -5.85
C PHE A 126 -7.71 0.83 -5.45
N SER A 127 -7.32 -0.45 -5.48
CA SER A 127 -8.18 -1.54 -5.05
C SER A 127 -8.50 -1.46 -3.55
N PHE A 128 -7.57 -0.98 -2.73
CA PHE A 128 -7.82 -0.75 -1.31
C PHE A 128 -8.84 0.38 -1.08
N CYS A 129 -8.72 1.51 -1.79
CA CYS A 129 -9.73 2.56 -1.74
C CYS A 129 -11.11 2.07 -2.22
N ALA A 130 -11.15 1.27 -3.30
CA ALA A 130 -12.38 0.68 -3.78
C ALA A 130 -12.97 -0.30 -2.76
N HIS A 131 -12.15 -1.13 -2.10
CA HIS A 131 -12.59 -2.02 -1.04
C HIS A 131 -13.35 -1.28 0.07
N PHE A 132 -12.84 -0.12 0.52
CA PHE A 132 -13.50 0.71 1.54
C PHE A 132 -14.83 1.33 1.10
N VAL A 133 -15.08 1.53 -0.19
CA VAL A 133 -16.36 2.08 -0.67
C VAL A 133 -17.46 1.02 -0.64
N TRP A 134 -17.08 -0.26 -0.68
CA TRP A 134 -18.00 -1.40 -0.80
C TRP A 134 -18.16 -2.20 0.50
N VAL A 135 -17.35 -1.91 1.53
CA VAL A 135 -17.43 -2.45 2.89
C VAL A 135 -18.22 -1.49 3.75
#